data_AF-A0A0D2LU67-F1
#
_entry.id   AF-A0A0D2LU67-F1
#
_cell.length_a   1.000
_cell.length_b   1.000
_cell.length_c   1.000
_cell.angle_alpha   90.00
_cell.angle_beta   90.00
_cell.angle_gamma   90.00
#
_symmetry.space_group_name_H-M   'P 1'
#
loop_
_entity.id
_entity.type
_entity.pdbx_description
1 polymer ?
#
loop_
_entity_poly.entity_id
_entity_poly.type
_entity_poly.pdbx_seq_one_letter_code
_entity_poly.pdbx_strand_id
1 'polypeptide(L)'
;MIDEHYNAKALEDIVIIAENAANQDEHPTGFMCDGALLSRPLSPMRHALAATLQHLGGVLPPHLGYHPQRNVITHDWLWSVGAHPLSWTSSGTAYSQLHIDALHRSYILDALDRSVETVNTGIALLADEKPDEQSHGRVLAHQAPLRQALQIYAQTVNMWRTCVAHAAALEYGPASEMIFGMERLAEAFVRSCEEVDAILHPKRCAQRAPIAPALLRWMTLGSAAAVALVALLTCGTARKKVKKGD
;
A
#
# COMPACT_ATOMS: atom_id res chain seq x y z
N MET A 1 11.60 21.79 -3.36
CA MET A 1 12.94 22.31 -3.03
C MET A 1 12.76 23.18 -1.80
N ILE A 2 13.68 23.16 -0.84
CA ILE A 2 13.67 24.18 0.24
C ILE A 2 14.14 25.47 -0.42
N ASP A 3 13.38 26.55 -0.25
CA ASP A 3 13.59 27.83 -0.93
C ASP A 3 13.12 28.98 -0.04
N GLU A 4 13.21 30.23 -0.51
CA GLU A 4 12.82 31.45 0.22
C GLU A 4 11.41 31.36 0.83
N HIS A 5 10.49 30.67 0.15
CA HIS A 5 9.09 30.51 0.58
C HIS A 5 8.88 29.27 1.47
N TYR A 6 9.71 28.24 1.36
CA TYR A 6 9.55 26.95 2.05
C TYR A 6 10.78 26.63 2.91
N ASN A 7 10.69 26.94 4.21
CA ASN A 7 11.75 26.67 5.19
C ASN A 7 11.76 25.24 5.74
N ALA A 8 10.76 24.43 5.41
CA ALA A 8 10.75 23.02 5.76
C ALA A 8 10.14 22.18 4.64
N LYS A 9 10.60 20.94 4.55
CA LYS A 9 10.09 19.93 3.63
C LYS A 9 10.07 18.59 4.32
N ALA A 10 8.96 17.88 4.19
CA ALA A 10 8.91 16.47 4.54
C ALA A 10 9.34 15.59 3.36
N LEU A 11 10.14 14.58 3.68
CA LEU A 11 10.44 13.41 2.86
C LEU A 11 9.68 12.21 3.45
N GLU A 12 9.85 11.02 2.87
CA GLU A 12 9.12 9.81 3.27
C GLU A 12 9.35 9.40 4.74
N ASP A 13 10.54 9.68 5.28
CA ASP A 13 10.98 9.22 6.60
C ASP A 13 11.55 10.34 7.49
N ILE A 14 11.70 11.56 6.97
CA ILE A 14 12.34 12.67 7.67
C ILE A 14 11.70 14.02 7.31
N VAL A 15 11.68 14.94 8.28
CA VAL A 15 11.37 16.35 8.03
C VAL A 15 12.66 17.16 8.10
N ILE A 16 12.99 17.84 7.01
CA ILE A 16 14.15 18.72 6.91
C ILE A 16 13.68 20.16 7.10
N ILE A 17 14.34 20.88 8.01
CA ILE A 17 14.06 22.28 8.30
C ILE A 17 15.35 23.05 8.05
N ALA A 18 15.27 24.09 7.24
CA ALA A 18 16.37 25.02 7.02
C ALA A 18 16.09 26.30 7.80
N GLU A 19 17.04 26.66 8.66
CA GLU A 19 17.05 27.93 9.37
C GLU A 19 18.34 28.67 9.00
N ASN A 20 18.22 29.96 8.68
CA ASN A 20 19.34 30.83 8.41
C ASN A 20 19.28 32.01 9.38
N ALA A 21 20.42 32.37 9.99
CA ALA A 21 20.54 33.57 10.80
C ALA A 21 20.18 34.84 10.00
N ALA A 22 20.45 34.87 8.69
CA ALA A 22 20.08 35.98 7.81
C ALA A 22 18.57 36.12 7.57
N ASN A 23 17.77 35.07 7.81
CA ASN A 23 16.30 35.16 7.74
C ASN A 23 15.72 36.01 8.88
N GLN A 24 16.52 36.33 9.92
CA GLN A 24 16.12 37.28 10.97
C GLN A 24 16.37 38.74 10.59
N ASP A 25 17.25 39.01 9.62
CA ASP A 25 17.83 40.35 9.44
C ASP A 25 17.45 41.04 8.11
N GLU A 26 17.14 40.32 7.03
CA GLU A 26 17.10 40.98 5.71
C GLU A 26 15.78 40.95 4.95
N HIS A 27 14.80 40.11 5.28
CA HIS A 27 13.58 39.99 4.45
C HIS A 27 12.33 40.17 5.31
N PRO A 28 11.92 41.42 5.62
CA PRO A 28 10.58 41.69 6.09
C PRO A 28 9.60 40.96 5.18
N THR A 29 8.59 40.33 5.78
CA THR A 29 7.51 39.79 4.96
C THR A 29 6.99 40.93 4.08
N GLY A 30 6.62 40.67 2.83
CA GLY A 30 6.03 41.72 1.96
C GLY A 30 4.71 42.30 2.49
N PHE A 31 4.36 42.00 3.73
CA PHE A 31 3.18 42.42 4.46
C PHE A 31 3.54 43.51 5.47
N MET A 32 2.70 44.54 5.53
CA MET A 32 2.79 45.62 6.50
C MET A 32 1.59 45.56 7.44
N CYS A 33 1.82 45.81 8.73
CA CYS A 33 0.79 46.02 9.75
C CYS A 33 1.04 47.39 10.38
N ASP A 34 0.04 48.27 10.40
CA ASP A 34 0.15 49.64 10.92
C ASP A 34 1.36 50.44 10.38
N GLY A 35 1.68 50.24 9.10
CA GLY A 35 2.80 50.92 8.45
C GLY A 35 4.19 50.36 8.78
N ALA A 36 4.28 49.35 9.63
CA ALA A 36 5.51 48.60 9.90
C ALA A 36 5.52 47.30 9.11
N LEU A 37 6.68 46.94 8.56
CA LEU A 37 6.85 45.63 7.94
C LEU A 37 6.77 44.54 9.02
N LEU A 38 5.96 43.52 8.77
CA LEU A 38 5.86 42.38 9.68
C LEU A 38 7.16 41.57 9.58
N SER A 39 7.83 41.39 10.71
CA SER A 39 8.92 40.44 10.81
C SER A 39 8.37 39.03 10.58
N ARG A 40 9.12 38.20 9.87
CA ARG A 40 8.77 36.79 9.70
C ARG A 40 9.04 36.10 11.04
N PRO A 41 8.04 35.61 11.81
CA PRO A 41 8.34 34.84 13.00
C PRO A 41 8.93 33.50 12.55
N LEU A 42 10.26 33.39 12.53
CA LEU A 42 10.92 32.11 12.33
C LEU A 42 10.80 31.30 13.61
N SER A 43 9.99 30.25 13.54
CA SER A 43 9.96 29.19 14.54
C SER A 43 10.27 27.88 13.82
N PRO A 44 11.47 27.30 14.00
CA PRO A 44 11.83 26.01 13.42
C PRO A 44 10.80 24.93 13.76
N MET A 45 10.31 24.96 15.01
CA MET A 45 9.24 24.08 15.48
C MET A 45 7.97 24.23 14.64
N ARG A 46 7.56 25.46 14.31
CA ARG A 46 6.37 25.72 13.50
C ARG A 46 6.52 25.14 12.09
N HIS A 47 7.68 25.36 11.46
CA HIS A 47 7.96 24.80 10.14
C HIS A 47 8.03 23.27 10.18
N ALA A 48 8.59 22.69 11.24
CA ALA A 48 8.58 21.25 11.48
C ALA A 48 7.14 20.71 11.50
N LEU A 49 6.30 21.29 12.36
CA LEU A 49 4.91 20.90 12.53
C LEU A 49 4.11 21.03 11.23
N ALA A 50 4.24 22.16 10.53
CA ALA A 50 3.60 22.37 9.23
C ALA A 50 4.00 21.28 8.21
N ALA A 51 5.30 20.99 8.09
CA ALA A 51 5.79 19.97 7.18
C ALA A 51 5.35 18.56 7.59
N THR A 52 5.34 18.24 8.88
CA THR A 52 4.82 16.96 9.40
C THR A 52 3.35 16.79 9.08
N LEU A 53 2.52 17.82 9.30
CA LEU A 53 1.09 17.72 9.03
C LEU A 53 0.80 17.55 7.52
N GLN A 54 1.53 18.27 6.68
CA GLN A 54 1.46 18.11 5.22
C GLN A 54 1.90 16.69 4.80
N HIS A 55 2.89 16.12 5.46
CA HIS A 55 3.36 14.77 5.18
C HIS A 55 2.35 13.69 5.58
N LEU A 56 1.81 13.78 6.80
CA LEU A 56 0.97 12.73 7.37
C LEU A 56 -0.38 12.61 6.67
N GLY A 57 -1.01 13.72 6.27
CA GLY A 57 -2.33 13.66 5.65
C GLY A 57 -2.58 14.70 4.58
N GLY A 58 -1.51 15.23 3.97
CA GLY A 58 -1.65 16.15 2.84
C GLY A 58 -2.33 17.48 3.18
N VAL A 59 -2.39 17.85 4.47
CA VAL A 59 -3.07 19.08 4.88
C VAL A 59 -2.25 20.28 4.45
N LEU A 60 -2.81 21.05 3.52
CA LEU A 60 -2.16 22.25 3.00
C LEU A 60 -2.40 23.45 3.91
N PRO A 61 -1.49 24.43 3.90
CA PRO A 61 -1.76 25.73 4.47
C PRO A 61 -3.09 26.32 3.96
N PRO A 62 -3.90 26.94 4.83
CA PRO A 62 -5.26 27.38 4.49
C PRO A 62 -5.33 28.46 3.42
N HIS A 63 -4.23 29.19 3.17
CA HIS A 63 -4.12 30.15 2.09
C HIS A 63 -3.82 29.54 0.73
N LEU A 64 -3.50 28.24 0.67
CA LEU A 64 -3.27 27.53 -0.58
C LEU A 64 -4.53 26.76 -0.96
N GLY A 65 -5.08 27.11 -2.12
CA GLY A 65 -6.17 26.38 -2.77
C GLY A 65 -5.74 25.85 -4.12
N TYR A 66 -6.46 24.86 -4.65
CA TYR A 66 -6.28 24.37 -6.01
C TYR A 66 -7.55 24.60 -6.82
N HIS A 67 -7.41 25.22 -7.99
CA HIS A 67 -8.53 25.47 -8.90
C HIS A 67 -8.57 24.41 -10.02
N PRO A 68 -9.44 23.39 -9.92
CA PRO A 68 -9.39 22.23 -10.82
C PRO A 68 -9.63 22.58 -12.29
N GLN A 69 -10.52 23.53 -12.58
CA GLN A 69 -10.83 23.90 -13.98
C GLN A 69 -9.68 24.65 -14.69
N ARG A 70 -8.80 25.30 -13.92
CA ARG A 70 -7.71 26.12 -14.45
C ARG A 70 -6.35 25.45 -14.24
N ASN A 71 -6.30 24.34 -13.51
CA ASN A 71 -5.08 23.63 -13.13
C ASN A 71 -4.01 24.56 -12.53
N VAL A 72 -4.43 25.50 -11.67
CA VAL A 72 -3.54 26.46 -11.01
C VAL A 72 -3.75 26.45 -9.50
N ILE A 73 -2.67 26.72 -8.77
CA ILE A 73 -2.70 26.98 -7.33
C ILE A 73 -3.13 28.43 -7.12
N THR A 74 -4.13 28.62 -6.28
CA THR A 74 -4.63 29.93 -5.88
C THR A 74 -4.13 30.27 -4.48
N HIS A 75 -3.71 31.52 -4.28
CA HIS A 75 -3.26 32.01 -3.00
C HIS A 75 -4.30 32.99 -2.45
N ASP A 76 -4.89 32.69 -1.29
CA ASP A 76 -5.74 33.60 -0.54
C ASP A 76 -5.16 33.83 0.85
N TRP A 77 -4.31 34.85 0.94
CA TRP A 77 -3.59 35.20 2.16
C TRP A 77 -4.51 35.68 3.28
N LEU A 78 -5.79 35.98 3.02
CA LEU A 78 -6.75 36.28 4.07
C LEU A 78 -6.91 35.11 5.05
N TRP A 79 -6.72 33.87 4.56
CA TRP A 79 -6.78 32.65 5.36
C TRP A 79 -5.45 32.27 6.01
N SER A 80 -4.38 33.06 5.82
CA SER A 80 -3.07 32.88 6.50
C SER A 80 -3.03 33.45 7.93
N VAL A 81 -4.19 33.58 8.57
CA VAL A 81 -4.35 34.15 9.91
C VAL A 81 -4.82 33.08 10.90
N GLY A 82 -4.43 33.23 12.17
CA GLY A 82 -4.86 32.32 13.25
C GLY A 82 -3.70 31.61 13.95
N ALA A 83 -3.96 31.08 15.15
CA ALA A 83 -2.96 30.53 16.06
C ALA A 83 -2.58 29.07 15.76
N HIS A 84 -2.01 28.80 14.57
CA HIS A 84 -1.62 27.44 14.15
C HIS A 84 -0.33 27.40 13.31
N PRO A 85 0.33 26.23 13.18
CA PRO A 85 1.61 26.12 12.50
C PRO A 85 1.63 26.53 11.02
N LEU A 86 0.51 26.32 10.33
CA LEU A 86 0.35 26.68 8.92
C LEU A 86 0.12 28.19 8.68
N SER A 87 -0.04 28.98 9.73
CA SER A 87 -0.33 30.41 9.65
C SER A 87 0.96 31.17 9.46
N TRP A 88 1.01 32.08 8.48
CA TRP A 88 2.19 32.90 8.27
C TRP A 88 2.32 34.00 9.33
N THR A 89 1.18 34.53 9.78
CA THR A 89 1.07 35.75 10.59
C THR A 89 0.99 35.48 12.10
N SER A 90 1.09 34.22 12.53
CA SER A 90 1.00 33.83 13.94
C SER A 90 2.18 32.99 14.41
N SER A 91 2.48 33.10 15.71
CA SER A 91 3.44 32.28 16.45
C SER A 91 2.86 31.00 17.06
N GLY A 92 1.57 30.70 16.83
CA GLY A 92 0.90 29.53 17.40
C GLY A 92 1.46 28.20 16.87
N THR A 93 1.64 27.23 17.76
CA THR A 93 2.12 25.87 17.44
C THR A 93 1.02 24.80 17.54
N ALA A 94 -0.16 25.15 18.04
CA ALA A 94 -1.27 24.21 18.20
C ALA A 94 -2.02 24.01 16.89
N TYR A 95 -2.40 22.76 16.58
CA TYR A 95 -3.33 22.50 15.48
C TYR A 95 -4.76 22.85 15.89
N SER A 96 -5.52 23.47 14.98
CA SER A 96 -6.96 23.62 15.13
C SER A 96 -7.65 22.27 14.86
N GLN A 97 -8.88 22.12 15.38
CA GLN A 97 -9.69 20.93 15.08
C GLN A 97 -9.89 20.73 13.57
N LEU A 98 -10.02 21.83 12.79
CA LEU A 98 -10.10 21.75 11.34
C LEU A 98 -8.91 21.02 10.71
N HIS A 99 -7.68 21.25 11.20
CA HIS A 99 -6.50 20.55 10.68
C HIS A 99 -6.47 19.07 11.07
N ILE A 100 -6.92 18.76 12.30
CA ILE A 100 -7.01 17.39 12.80
C ILE A 100 -8.09 16.61 12.01
N ASP A 101 -9.23 17.23 11.77
CA ASP A 101 -10.32 16.66 10.97
C ASP A 101 -9.92 16.45 9.51
N ALA A 102 -9.20 17.42 8.91
CA ALA A 102 -8.65 17.27 7.57
C ALA A 102 -7.67 16.09 7.49
N LEU A 103 -6.81 15.93 8.50
CA LEU A 103 -5.89 14.80 8.61
C LEU A 103 -6.65 13.47 8.70
N HIS A 104 -7.60 13.36 9.63
CA HIS A 104 -8.43 12.17 9.79
C HIS A 104 -9.18 11.81 8.51
N ARG A 105 -9.74 12.81 7.81
CA ARG A 105 -10.44 12.60 6.53
C ARG A 105 -9.53 11.96 5.49
N SER A 106 -8.29 12.41 5.34
CA SER A 106 -7.33 11.81 4.41
C SER A 106 -7.06 10.34 4.76
N TYR A 107 -6.78 10.04 6.03
CA TYR A 107 -6.56 8.66 6.48
C TYR A 107 -7.78 7.75 6.30
N ILE A 108 -8.98 8.26 6.57
CA ILE A 108 -10.23 7.50 6.39
C ILE A 108 -10.43 7.15 4.92
N LEU A 109 -10.19 8.10 4.00
CA LEU A 109 -10.32 7.87 2.56
C LEU A 109 -9.30 6.83 2.08
N ASP A 110 -8.03 6.99 2.45
CA ASP A 110 -6.96 6.04 2.08
C ASP A 110 -7.25 4.63 2.60
N ALA A 111 -7.70 4.51 3.86
CA ALA A 111 -8.07 3.23 4.46
C ALA A 111 -9.28 2.59 3.77
N LEU A 112 -10.31 3.38 3.43
CA LEU A 112 -11.47 2.90 2.69
C LEU A 112 -11.05 2.37 1.31
N ASP A 113 -10.31 3.16 0.53
CA ASP A 113 -9.85 2.78 -0.80
C ASP A 113 -9.00 1.50 -0.75
N ARG A 114 -8.02 1.44 0.15
CA ARG A 114 -7.18 0.26 0.35
C ARG A 114 -7.98 -0.98 0.75
N SER A 115 -8.98 -0.82 1.63
CA SER A 115 -9.82 -1.93 2.07
C SER A 115 -10.73 -2.45 0.94
N VAL A 116 -11.24 -1.56 0.10
CA VAL A 116 -12.03 -1.90 -1.09
C VAL A 116 -11.17 -2.64 -2.10
N GLU A 117 -9.97 -2.13 -2.40
CA GLU A 117 -9.01 -2.82 -3.27
C GLU A 117 -8.69 -4.22 -2.76
N THR A 118 -8.42 -4.35 -1.46
CA THR A 118 -8.15 -5.64 -0.81
C THR A 118 -9.34 -6.60 -0.92
N VAL A 119 -10.57 -6.13 -0.69
CA VAL A 119 -11.76 -6.97 -0.91
C VAL A 119 -11.90 -7.38 -2.38
N ASN A 120 -11.63 -6.47 -3.31
CA ASN A 120 -11.70 -6.75 -4.74
C ASN A 120 -10.67 -7.80 -5.18
N THR A 121 -9.49 -7.88 -4.56
CA THR A 121 -8.55 -8.98 -4.83
C THR A 121 -9.15 -10.33 -4.43
N GLY A 122 -9.81 -10.42 -3.28
CA GLY A 122 -10.52 -11.63 -2.84
C GLY A 122 -11.69 -12.01 -3.76
N ILE A 123 -12.44 -11.02 -4.26
CA ILE A 123 -13.51 -11.26 -5.26
C ILE A 123 -12.90 -11.77 -6.57
N ALA A 124 -11.81 -11.16 -7.04
CA ALA A 124 -11.14 -11.55 -8.28
C ALA A 124 -10.62 -13.00 -8.23
N LEU A 125 -10.17 -13.50 -7.07
CA LEU A 125 -9.77 -14.91 -6.89
C LEU A 125 -10.89 -15.89 -7.24
N LEU A 126 -12.14 -15.54 -6.91
CA LEU A 126 -13.31 -16.40 -7.12
C LEU A 126 -14.12 -16.01 -8.37
N ALA A 127 -13.72 -14.97 -9.10
CA ALA A 127 -14.49 -14.42 -10.22
C ALA A 127 -14.55 -15.36 -11.44
N ASP A 128 -13.51 -16.18 -11.62
CA ASP A 128 -13.43 -17.14 -12.72
C ASP A 128 -14.20 -18.44 -12.45
N GLU A 129 -14.77 -18.60 -11.26
CA GLU A 129 -15.50 -19.79 -10.86
C GLU A 129 -16.81 -19.94 -11.63
N LYS A 130 -16.92 -21.05 -12.36
CA LYS A 130 -18.14 -21.40 -13.09
C LYS A 130 -18.92 -22.46 -12.30
N PRO A 131 -20.26 -22.31 -12.18
CA PRO A 131 -21.08 -23.35 -11.59
C PRO A 131 -21.01 -24.60 -12.47
N ASP A 132 -20.36 -25.64 -11.96
CA ASP A 132 -20.36 -26.98 -12.53
C ASP A 132 -20.85 -28.01 -11.49
N GLU A 133 -21.14 -29.23 -11.92
CA GLU A 133 -21.67 -30.29 -11.04
C GLU A 133 -20.67 -30.71 -9.94
N GLN A 134 -19.36 -30.68 -10.22
CA GLN A 134 -18.31 -31.05 -9.28
C GLN A 134 -18.08 -29.96 -8.23
N SER A 135 -18.04 -28.70 -8.64
CA SER A 135 -17.96 -27.50 -7.83
C SER A 135 -19.20 -27.35 -6.97
N HIS A 136 -20.39 -27.63 -7.50
CA HIS A 136 -21.62 -27.68 -6.70
C HIS A 136 -21.55 -28.74 -5.60
N GLY A 137 -21.08 -29.95 -5.93
CA GLY A 137 -20.86 -31.02 -4.94
C GLY A 137 -19.86 -30.63 -3.84
N ARG A 138 -18.77 -29.94 -4.21
CA ARG A 138 -17.76 -29.45 -3.25
C ARG A 138 -18.31 -28.34 -2.35
N VAL A 139 -19.06 -27.39 -2.91
CA VAL A 139 -19.71 -26.32 -2.13
C VAL A 139 -20.73 -26.89 -1.15
N LEU A 140 -21.52 -27.89 -1.55
CA LEU A 140 -22.46 -28.55 -0.66
C LEU A 140 -21.75 -29.27 0.51
N ALA A 141 -20.65 -29.95 0.21
CA ALA A 141 -19.83 -30.62 1.22
C ALA A 141 -19.14 -29.64 2.18
N HIS A 142 -18.76 -28.45 1.68
CA HIS A 142 -18.00 -27.45 2.40
C HIS A 142 -18.70 -26.07 2.42
N GLN A 143 -19.96 -26.06 2.85
CA GLN A 143 -20.79 -24.84 2.89
C GLN A 143 -20.35 -23.82 3.95
N ALA A 144 -19.63 -24.24 4.99
CA ALA A 144 -19.29 -23.37 6.13
C ALA A 144 -18.29 -22.26 5.76
N PRO A 145 -17.16 -22.53 5.07
CA PRO A 145 -16.24 -21.49 4.61
C PRO A 145 -16.88 -20.45 3.70
N LEU A 146 -17.76 -20.87 2.78
CA LEU A 146 -18.46 -19.94 1.88
C LEU A 146 -19.41 -19.02 2.67
N ARG A 147 -20.17 -19.56 3.63
CA ARG A 147 -21.02 -18.74 4.50
C ARG A 147 -20.21 -17.77 5.33
N GLN A 148 -19.06 -18.20 5.83
CA GLN A 148 -18.16 -17.36 6.60
C GLN A 148 -17.61 -16.20 5.74
N ALA A 149 -17.17 -16.47 4.51
CA ALA A 149 -16.74 -15.43 3.57
C ALA A 149 -17.83 -14.38 3.34
N LEU A 150 -19.07 -14.81 3.09
CA LEU A 150 -20.22 -13.91 2.91
C LEU A 150 -20.56 -13.10 4.17
N GLN A 151 -20.44 -13.71 5.35
CA GLN A 151 -20.65 -13.01 6.63
C GLN A 151 -19.58 -11.94 6.86
N ILE A 152 -18.31 -12.27 6.61
CA ILE A 152 -17.21 -11.31 6.73
C ILE A 152 -17.41 -10.18 5.73
N TYR A 153 -17.75 -10.48 4.47
CA TYR A 153 -18.06 -9.45 3.47
C TYR A 153 -19.17 -8.50 3.93
N ALA A 154 -20.28 -9.04 4.45
CA ALA A 154 -21.38 -8.23 4.97
C ALA A 154 -20.94 -7.35 6.16
N GLN A 155 -20.09 -7.87 7.04
CA GLN A 155 -19.51 -7.10 8.15
C GLN A 155 -18.59 -5.99 7.64
N THR A 156 -17.74 -6.25 6.65
CA THR A 156 -16.86 -5.26 6.03
C THR A 156 -17.68 -4.12 5.40
N VAL A 157 -18.70 -4.45 4.60
CA VAL A 157 -19.57 -3.45 3.97
C VAL A 157 -20.33 -2.63 5.02
N ASN A 158 -20.81 -3.25 6.10
CA ASN A 158 -21.44 -2.51 7.19
C ASN A 158 -20.46 -1.59 7.92
N MET A 159 -19.21 -2.03 8.11
CA MET A 159 -18.15 -1.20 8.68
C MET A 159 -17.89 0.05 7.82
N TRP A 160 -17.79 -0.13 6.49
CA TRP A 160 -17.64 0.99 5.56
C TRP A 160 -18.80 1.97 5.65
N ARG A 161 -20.05 1.47 5.67
CA ARG A 161 -21.24 2.31 5.79
C ARG A 161 -21.25 3.11 7.08
N THR A 162 -20.90 2.49 8.20
CA THR A 162 -20.84 3.17 9.50
C THR A 162 -19.71 4.20 9.53
N CYS A 163 -18.53 3.90 8.99
CA CYS A 163 -17.42 4.84 8.89
C CYS A 163 -17.79 6.07 8.03
N VAL A 164 -18.42 5.85 6.87
CA VAL A 164 -18.91 6.91 6.00
C VAL A 164 -20.02 7.72 6.68
N ALA A 165 -20.89 7.10 7.49
CA ALA A 165 -21.92 7.81 8.24
C ALA A 165 -21.31 8.76 9.28
N HIS A 166 -20.30 8.33 10.03
CA HIS A 166 -19.55 9.21 10.94
C HIS A 166 -18.86 10.35 10.17
N ALA A 167 -18.18 10.05 9.06
CA ALA A 167 -17.55 11.06 8.23
C ALA A 167 -18.55 12.08 7.65
N ALA A 168 -19.76 11.64 7.29
CA ALA A 168 -20.85 12.50 6.82
C ALA A 168 -21.43 13.39 7.94
N ALA A 169 -21.39 12.91 9.19
CA ALA A 169 -21.75 13.68 10.38
C ALA A 169 -20.62 14.61 10.88
N LEU A 170 -19.48 14.66 10.18
CA LEU A 170 -18.27 15.39 10.57
C LEU A 170 -17.61 14.85 11.85
N GLU A 171 -17.91 13.60 12.23
CA GLU A 171 -17.34 12.90 13.39
C GLU A 171 -16.07 12.14 12.97
N TYR A 172 -15.02 12.86 12.58
CA TYR A 172 -13.81 12.26 12.02
C TYR A 172 -12.96 11.48 13.02
N GLY A 173 -12.99 11.86 14.31
CA GLY A 173 -12.30 11.12 15.38
C GLY A 173 -12.83 9.69 15.54
N PRO A 174 -14.14 9.50 15.81
CA PRO A 174 -14.73 8.16 15.86
C PRO A 174 -14.55 7.37 14.56
N ALA A 175 -14.64 8.03 13.40
CA ALA A 175 -14.43 7.38 12.11
C ALA A 175 -12.99 6.87 11.93
N SER A 176 -11.97 7.60 12.41
CA SER A 176 -10.57 7.20 12.28
C SER A 176 -10.22 5.99 13.17
N GLU A 177 -10.87 5.83 14.32
CA GLU A 177 -10.73 4.66 15.18
C GLU A 177 -11.17 3.35 14.48
N MET A 178 -12.02 3.45 13.45
CA MET A 178 -12.53 2.30 12.69
C MET A 178 -11.53 1.77 11.64
N ILE A 179 -10.48 2.53 11.30
CA ILE A 179 -9.53 2.20 10.23
C ILE A 179 -8.95 0.80 10.39
N PHE A 180 -8.41 0.50 11.57
CA PHE A 180 -7.83 -0.82 11.85
C PHE A 180 -8.85 -1.96 11.71
N GLY A 181 -10.12 -1.69 12.07
CA GLY A 181 -11.21 -2.64 11.91
C GLY A 181 -11.51 -2.95 10.44
N MET A 182 -11.51 -1.92 9.58
CA MET A 182 -11.74 -2.06 8.14
C MET A 182 -10.65 -2.89 7.47
N GLU A 183 -9.37 -2.58 7.74
CA GLU A 183 -8.23 -3.31 7.18
C GLU A 183 -8.25 -4.78 7.59
N ARG A 184 -8.44 -5.05 8.89
CA ARG A 184 -8.48 -6.42 9.42
C ARG A 184 -9.62 -7.25 8.83
N LEU A 185 -10.81 -6.64 8.64
CA LEU A 185 -11.95 -7.32 8.02
C LEU A 185 -11.72 -7.59 6.54
N ALA A 186 -11.10 -6.65 5.81
CA ALA A 186 -10.73 -6.85 4.42
C ALA A 186 -9.70 -8.00 4.26
N GLU A 187 -8.66 -8.04 5.09
CA GLU A 187 -7.69 -9.15 5.10
C GLU A 187 -8.32 -10.49 5.52
N ALA A 188 -9.25 -10.48 6.48
CA ALA A 188 -9.99 -11.68 6.87
C ALA A 188 -10.86 -12.20 5.73
N PHE A 189 -11.46 -11.30 4.94
CA PHE A 189 -12.24 -11.67 3.77
C PHE A 189 -11.37 -12.35 2.71
N VAL A 190 -10.21 -11.77 2.37
CA VAL A 190 -9.28 -12.36 1.39
C VAL A 190 -8.84 -13.75 1.81
N ARG A 191 -8.42 -13.93 3.08
CA ARG A 191 -8.07 -15.26 3.61
C ARG A 191 -9.21 -16.26 3.50
N SER A 192 -10.44 -15.84 3.76
CA SER A 192 -11.62 -16.70 3.60
C SER A 192 -11.88 -17.07 2.14
N CYS A 193 -11.62 -16.14 1.19
CA CYS A 193 -11.67 -16.43 -0.25
C CYS A 193 -10.59 -17.42 -0.69
N GLU A 194 -9.36 -17.31 -0.17
CA GLU A 194 -8.28 -18.27 -0.43
C GLU A 194 -8.63 -19.68 0.07
N GLU A 195 -9.24 -19.79 1.25
CA GLU A 195 -9.75 -21.06 1.77
C GLU A 195 -10.83 -21.67 0.86
N VAL A 196 -11.76 -20.85 0.36
CA VAL A 196 -12.79 -21.28 -0.58
C VAL A 196 -12.18 -21.72 -1.90
N ASP A 197 -11.24 -20.97 -2.48
CA ASP A 197 -10.55 -21.36 -3.71
C ASP A 197 -9.80 -22.70 -3.55
N ALA A 198 -9.14 -22.92 -2.41
CA ALA A 198 -8.45 -24.18 -2.14
C ALA A 198 -9.40 -25.39 -2.10
N ILE A 199 -10.62 -25.21 -1.61
CA ILE A 199 -11.68 -26.24 -1.59
C ILE A 199 -12.24 -26.48 -2.99
N LEU A 200 -12.44 -25.42 -3.77
CA LEU A 200 -12.94 -25.52 -5.14
C LEU A 200 -11.89 -26.11 -6.07
N HIS A 201 -10.60 -25.88 -5.82
CA HIS A 201 -9.48 -26.33 -6.67
C HIS A 201 -8.39 -27.12 -5.95
N PRO A 202 -8.70 -28.31 -5.40
CA PRO A 202 -7.70 -29.12 -4.72
C PRO A 202 -6.51 -29.53 -5.62
N LYS A 203 -6.66 -29.46 -6.95
CA LYS A 203 -5.61 -29.79 -7.93
C LYS A 203 -4.70 -28.61 -8.32
N ARG A 204 -5.06 -27.34 -8.07
CA ARG A 204 -4.17 -26.19 -8.38
C ARG A 204 -2.90 -26.21 -7.52
N CYS A 205 -2.98 -26.66 -6.27
CA CYS A 205 -1.81 -26.90 -5.41
C CYS A 205 -0.99 -28.16 -5.78
N ALA A 206 -1.56 -29.11 -6.54
CA ALA A 206 -0.90 -30.37 -6.88
C ALA A 206 -0.02 -30.30 -8.16
N GLN A 207 -0.13 -29.23 -8.96
CA GLN A 207 0.67 -29.07 -10.19
C GLN A 207 2.13 -28.66 -9.96
N ARG A 208 2.58 -28.55 -8.71
CA ARG A 208 4.01 -28.50 -8.33
C ARG A 208 4.60 -29.85 -7.89
N ALA A 209 3.91 -30.97 -8.12
CA ALA A 209 4.53 -32.28 -7.95
C ALA A 209 5.47 -32.56 -9.15
N PRO A 210 6.75 -32.90 -8.94
CA PRO A 210 7.64 -33.27 -10.01
C PRO A 210 7.10 -34.51 -10.72
N ILE A 211 7.26 -34.51 -12.04
CA ILE A 211 6.92 -35.55 -13.00
C ILE A 211 7.15 -36.95 -12.40
N ALA A 212 6.17 -37.85 -12.56
CA ALA A 212 6.18 -39.19 -11.96
C ALA A 212 7.53 -39.92 -12.16
N PRO A 213 8.20 -40.38 -11.08
CA PRO A 213 9.57 -40.90 -11.12
C PRO A 213 9.70 -42.24 -11.85
N ALA A 214 8.60 -42.92 -12.19
CA ALA A 214 8.66 -44.20 -12.88
C ALA A 214 9.23 -44.06 -14.31
N LEU A 215 8.72 -43.09 -15.08
CA LEU A 215 9.08 -42.93 -16.49
C LEU A 215 10.53 -42.40 -16.63
N LEU A 216 10.94 -41.50 -15.73
CA LEU A 216 12.32 -41.02 -15.66
C LEU A 216 13.30 -42.13 -15.23
N ARG A 217 12.92 -42.98 -14.25
CA ARG A 217 13.73 -44.14 -13.83
C ARG A 217 13.95 -45.14 -14.97
N TRP A 218 12.92 -45.43 -15.77
CA TRP A 218 13.06 -46.29 -16.95
C TRP A 218 13.97 -45.66 -18.01
N MET A 219 13.89 -44.34 -18.23
CA MET A 219 14.78 -43.65 -19.16
C MET A 219 16.23 -43.59 -18.68
N THR A 220 16.49 -43.45 -17.38
CA THR A 220 17.86 -43.44 -16.83
C THR A 220 18.47 -44.84 -16.72
N LEU A 221 17.67 -45.88 -16.44
CA LEU A 221 18.14 -47.27 -16.44
C LEU A 221 18.43 -47.76 -17.86
N GLY A 222 17.58 -47.40 -18.82
CA GLY A 222 17.78 -47.76 -20.23
C GLY A 222 19.05 -47.12 -20.82
N SER A 223 19.34 -45.86 -20.49
CA SER A 223 20.53 -45.17 -20.96
C SER A 223 21.82 -45.68 -20.30
N ALA A 224 21.79 -46.00 -19.00
CA ALA A 224 22.95 -46.58 -18.31
C ALA A 224 23.31 -47.99 -18.84
N ALA A 225 22.29 -48.83 -19.13
CA ALA A 225 22.50 -50.14 -19.72
C ALA A 225 23.11 -50.04 -21.13
N ALA A 226 22.62 -49.11 -21.96
CA ALA A 226 23.16 -48.90 -23.30
C ALA A 226 24.63 -48.44 -23.28
N VAL A 227 24.99 -47.53 -22.37
CA VAL A 227 26.38 -47.05 -22.24
C VAL A 227 27.31 -48.16 -21.73
N ALA A 228 26.86 -48.99 -20.78
CA ALA A 228 27.63 -50.14 -20.31
C ALA A 228 27.86 -51.19 -21.41
N LEU A 229 26.85 -51.44 -22.25
CA LEU A 229 26.94 -52.37 -23.38
C LEU A 229 27.91 -51.87 -24.45
N VAL A 230 27.88 -50.56 -24.77
CA VAL A 230 28.84 -49.95 -25.68
C VAL A 230 30.25 -50.00 -25.11
N ALA A 231 30.44 -49.69 -23.83
CA ALA A 231 31.75 -49.75 -23.17
C ALA A 231 32.34 -51.17 -23.17
N LEU A 232 31.52 -52.20 -22.90
CA LEU A 232 31.94 -53.61 -22.96
C LEU A 232 32.32 -54.04 -24.38
N LEU A 233 31.58 -53.58 -25.40
CA LEU A 233 31.89 -53.85 -26.80
C LEU A 233 33.16 -53.12 -27.27
N THR A 234 33.45 -51.92 -26.76
CA THR A 234 34.65 -51.16 -27.15
C THR A 234 35.91 -51.52 -26.36
N CYS A 235 35.77 -52.03 -25.12
CA CYS A 235 36.91 -52.40 -24.28
C CYS A 235 37.25 -53.90 -24.31
N GLY A 236 36.36 -54.75 -24.83
CA GLY A 236 36.56 -56.21 -24.91
C GLY A 236 37.44 -56.70 -26.07
N THR A 237 37.76 -55.87 -27.08
CA THR A 237 38.63 -56.30 -28.18
C THR A 237 40.10 -56.19 -27.79
N ALA A 238 40.66 -57.30 -27.31
CA ALA A 238 42.08 -57.48 -27.05
C ALA A 238 42.94 -57.02 -28.24
N ARG A 239 43.84 -56.04 -28.00
CA ARG A 239 44.89 -55.62 -28.93
C ARG A 239 45.76 -56.83 -29.32
N LYS A 240 45.59 -57.37 -30.53
CA LYS A 240 46.56 -58.29 -31.13
C LYS A 240 47.89 -57.53 -31.35
N LYS A 241 48.94 -57.96 -30.65
CA LYS A 241 50.32 -57.50 -30.90
C LYS A 241 50.73 -57.91 -32.33
N VAL A 242 51.05 -56.91 -33.16
CA VAL A 242 51.64 -57.11 -34.49
C VAL A 242 53.13 -57.43 -34.31
N LYS A 243 53.54 -58.55 -34.89
CA LYS A 243 54.93 -59.05 -34.95
C LYS A 243 55.72 -58.18 -35.93
N LYS A 244 56.81 -57.53 -35.48
CA LYS A 244 57.80 -56.90 -36.37
C LYS A 244 58.71 -58.00 -36.92
N GLY A 245 58.82 -58.08 -38.24
CA GLY A 245 59.92 -58.75 -38.94
C GLY A 245 60.90 -57.70 -39.41
N ASP A 246 62.18 -57.93 -39.10
CA ASP A 246 63.28 -58.07 -40.06
C ASP A 246 64.20 -59.18 -39.50
#